data_AF-A0A6N8I544-F1
#
_entry.id   AF-A0A6N8I544-F1
#
_cell.length_a   1.000
_cell.length_b   1.000
_cell.length_c   1.000
_cell.angle_alpha   90.00
_cell.angle_beta   90.00
_cell.angle_gamma   90.00
#
_symmetry.space_group_name_H-M   'P 1'
#
loop_
_entity.id
_entity.type
_entity.pdbx_description
1 polymer ?
#
loop_
_entity_poly.entity_id
_entity_poly.type
_entity_poly.pdbx_seq_one_letter_code
_entity_poly.pdbx_strand_id
1 'polypeptide(L)'
;MATCYRAVLSPDFSMYIEMAPVLQLTNTFRNRWCGAYFASKGIRVVPTVSWGNENTFEFCFDGIEKGSTVAVSTYMGSEHDNRQNQKEFFPKGYNEMLHRIEPEKMICYNEPFPEMQGDIAFVDYELSSWKHMNEPIHTIQIRKIHLRRRTPSGRKQSHYQKRIYCK
;
A
#
# COMPACT_ATOMS: atom_id res chain seq x y z
N MET A 1 -12.26 -9.03 -25.37
CA MET A 1 -10.85 -8.58 -25.45
C MET A 1 -10.12 -9.10 -24.25
N ALA A 2 -8.91 -9.66 -24.39
CA ALA A 2 -8.10 -10.03 -23.24
C ALA A 2 -7.77 -8.77 -22.44
N THR A 3 -8.17 -8.71 -21.18
CA THR A 3 -7.83 -7.64 -20.26
C THR A 3 -6.33 -7.71 -19.98
N CYS A 4 -5.56 -6.81 -20.60
CA CYS A 4 -4.15 -6.66 -20.30
C CYS A 4 -3.97 -5.88 -18.98
N TYR A 5 -3.16 -6.41 -18.06
CA TYR A 5 -2.79 -5.69 -16.84
C TYR A 5 -2.02 -4.42 -17.19
N ARG A 6 -2.36 -3.30 -16.52
CA ARG A 6 -1.80 -1.98 -16.86
C ARG A 6 -0.50 -1.65 -16.11
N ALA A 7 -0.29 -2.31 -14.98
CA ALA A 7 0.89 -2.24 -14.14
C ALA A 7 0.92 -3.47 -13.21
N VAL A 8 2.07 -3.73 -12.60
CA VAL A 8 2.25 -4.72 -11.53
C VAL A 8 2.76 -4.05 -10.27
N LEU A 9 2.43 -4.61 -9.11
CA LEU A 9 3.09 -4.25 -7.86
C LEU A 9 4.44 -4.96 -7.78
N SER A 10 5.47 -4.33 -7.21
CA SER A 10 6.69 -5.07 -6.89
C SER A 10 6.37 -6.14 -5.82
N PRO A 11 7.01 -7.32 -5.87
CA PRO A 11 6.72 -8.38 -4.91
C PRO A 11 6.98 -7.92 -3.47
N ASP A 12 6.03 -8.17 -2.58
CA ASP A 12 6.20 -7.93 -1.16
C ASP A 12 6.92 -9.12 -0.51
N PHE A 13 8.15 -8.89 -0.06
CA PHE A 13 8.86 -9.83 0.80
C PHE A 13 8.63 -9.35 2.23
N SER A 14 7.58 -9.88 2.86
CA SER A 14 7.07 -9.41 4.14
C SER A 14 8.18 -9.06 5.14
N MET A 15 8.07 -7.89 5.78
CA MET A 15 8.94 -7.50 6.88
C MET A 15 8.18 -7.63 8.20
N TYR A 16 8.52 -8.66 8.95
CA TYR A 16 8.02 -8.84 10.31
C TYR A 16 8.95 -8.11 11.29
N ILE A 17 8.37 -7.55 12.35
CA ILE A 17 9.11 -6.79 13.36
C ILE A 17 10.11 -7.67 14.14
N GLU A 18 9.85 -8.97 14.21
CA GLU A 18 10.66 -9.97 14.90
C GLU A 18 11.80 -10.55 14.04
N MET A 19 11.86 -10.20 12.75
CA MET A 19 12.93 -10.66 11.87
C MET A 19 14.28 -10.06 12.24
N ALA A 20 15.36 -10.83 12.06
CA ALA A 20 16.71 -10.31 12.16
C ALA A 20 16.92 -9.16 11.15
N PRO A 21 17.62 -8.07 11.51
CA PRO A 21 17.79 -6.90 10.64
C PRO A 21 18.33 -7.23 9.25
N VAL A 22 19.23 -8.21 9.14
CA VAL A 22 19.78 -8.67 7.85
C VAL A 22 18.70 -9.23 6.91
N LEU A 23 17.67 -9.90 7.46
CA LEU A 23 16.55 -10.41 6.67
C LEU A 23 15.63 -9.28 6.21
N GLN A 24 15.39 -8.28 7.07
CA GLN A 24 14.61 -7.08 6.70
C GLN A 24 15.29 -6.30 5.55
N LEU A 25 16.61 -6.10 5.65
CA LEU A 25 17.40 -5.49 4.59
C LEU A 25 17.38 -6.32 3.30
N THR A 26 17.57 -7.64 3.41
CA THR A 26 17.53 -8.56 2.26
C THR A 26 16.14 -8.55 1.59
N ASN A 27 15.07 -8.52 2.36
CA ASN A 27 13.70 -8.45 1.83
C ASN A 27 13.45 -7.15 1.08
N THR A 28 13.93 -6.02 1.62
CA THR A 28 13.88 -4.73 0.92
C THR A 28 14.66 -4.81 -0.39
N PHE A 29 15.89 -5.33 -0.36
CA PHE A 29 16.70 -5.51 -1.56
C PHE A 29 15.98 -6.35 -2.62
N ARG A 30 15.39 -7.50 -2.24
CA ARG A 30 14.68 -8.37 -3.17
C ARG A 30 13.47 -7.68 -3.79
N ASN A 31 12.71 -6.92 -3.00
CA ASN A 31 11.58 -6.12 -3.51
C ASN A 31 12.06 -5.14 -4.59
N ARG A 32 13.13 -4.37 -4.32
CA ARG A 32 13.67 -3.38 -5.27
C ARG A 32 14.26 -4.04 -6.51
N TRP A 33 15.02 -5.11 -6.33
CA TRP A 33 15.64 -5.84 -7.43
C TRP A 33 14.59 -6.44 -8.37
N CYS A 34 13.54 -7.07 -7.84
CA CYS A 34 12.44 -7.59 -8.66
C CYS A 34 11.72 -6.46 -9.40
N GLY A 35 11.45 -5.33 -8.74
CA GLY A 35 10.84 -4.17 -9.37
C GLY A 35 11.68 -3.61 -10.52
N ALA A 36 12.98 -3.40 -10.28
CA ALA A 36 13.91 -2.94 -11.32
C ALA A 36 14.02 -3.94 -12.47
N TYR A 37 14.04 -5.25 -12.19
CA TYR A 37 14.04 -6.28 -13.20
C TYR A 37 12.78 -6.23 -14.07
N PHE A 38 11.59 -6.12 -13.47
CA PHE A 38 10.34 -5.99 -14.23
C PHE A 38 10.31 -4.71 -15.08
N ALA A 39 10.77 -3.59 -14.53
CA ALA A 39 10.90 -2.34 -15.28
C ALA A 39 11.87 -2.49 -16.47
N SER A 40 12.98 -3.21 -16.31
CA SER A 40 13.93 -3.51 -17.40
C SER A 40 13.32 -4.34 -18.54
N LYS A 41 12.19 -5.02 -18.29
CA LYS A 41 11.41 -5.75 -19.30
C LYS A 41 10.27 -4.92 -19.91
N GLY A 42 10.22 -3.63 -19.63
CA GLY A 42 9.18 -2.72 -20.13
C GLY A 42 7.83 -2.83 -19.40
N ILE A 43 7.79 -3.51 -18.25
CA ILE A 43 6.59 -3.61 -17.42
C ILE A 43 6.51 -2.37 -16.53
N ARG A 44 5.32 -1.73 -16.48
CA ARG A 44 5.08 -0.64 -15.53
C ARG A 44 4.97 -1.21 -14.12
N VAL A 45 5.83 -0.75 -13.22
CA VAL A 45 5.90 -1.22 -11.83
C VAL A 45 5.46 -0.12 -10.87
N VAL A 46 4.62 -0.48 -9.92
CA VAL A 46 4.32 0.33 -8.72
C VAL A 46 5.07 -0.32 -7.55
N PRO A 47 6.03 0.36 -6.90
CA PRO A 47 6.76 -0.21 -5.78
C PRO A 47 5.83 -0.44 -4.58
N THR A 48 5.87 -1.66 -4.04
CA THR A 48 5.27 -1.99 -2.76
C THR A 48 6.20 -1.56 -1.63
N VAL A 49 5.66 -0.80 -0.69
CA VAL A 49 6.35 -0.30 0.50
C VAL A 49 5.92 -1.15 1.69
N SER A 50 6.92 -1.63 2.41
CA SER A 50 6.79 -2.38 3.65
C SER A 50 7.80 -1.80 4.64
N TRP A 51 7.55 -1.93 5.94
CA TRP A 51 8.45 -1.48 7.00
C TRP A 51 8.31 -2.35 8.25
N GLY A 52 9.38 -2.44 9.03
CA GLY A 52 9.37 -3.00 10.37
C GLY A 52 9.19 -1.89 11.42
N ASN A 53 10.04 -1.89 12.44
CA ASN A 53 10.13 -0.75 13.38
C ASN A 53 10.98 0.38 12.78
N GLU A 54 11.16 1.46 13.53
CA GLU A 54 11.87 2.68 13.11
C GLU A 54 13.33 2.41 12.68
N ASN A 55 13.93 1.32 13.18
CA ASN A 55 15.25 0.88 12.75
C ASN A 55 15.30 0.51 11.24
N THR A 56 14.18 0.14 10.62
CA THR A 56 14.14 -0.16 9.18
C THR A 56 14.06 1.10 8.33
N PHE A 57 13.72 2.26 8.89
CA PHE A 57 13.53 3.50 8.13
C PHE A 57 14.81 4.00 7.48
N GLU A 58 15.97 3.52 7.95
CA GLU A 58 17.26 3.78 7.32
C GLU A 58 17.30 3.28 5.87
N PHE A 59 16.61 2.17 5.54
CA PHE A 59 16.72 1.54 4.22
C PHE A 59 15.38 1.23 3.54
N CYS A 60 14.27 1.09 4.28
CA CYS A 60 13.02 0.53 3.73
C CYS A 60 12.31 1.42 2.70
N PHE A 61 12.73 2.68 2.57
CA PHE A 61 12.21 3.63 1.58
C PHE A 61 13.18 3.88 0.43
N ASP A 62 14.40 3.37 0.50
CA ASP A 62 15.43 3.62 -0.50
C ASP A 62 15.09 2.96 -1.84
N GLY A 63 15.54 3.60 -2.93
CA GLY A 63 15.28 3.15 -4.29
C GLY A 63 13.84 3.37 -4.77
N ILE A 64 13.01 4.07 -3.99
CA ILE A 64 11.69 4.55 -4.43
C ILE A 64 11.80 6.02 -4.81
N GLU A 65 11.32 6.35 -6.01
CA GLU A 65 11.35 7.71 -6.52
C GLU A 65 10.36 8.62 -5.78
N LYS A 66 10.79 9.84 -5.45
CA LYS A 66 9.91 10.84 -4.85
C LYS A 66 8.76 11.20 -5.78
N GLY A 67 7.57 11.43 -5.23
CA GLY A 67 6.37 11.71 -6.01
C GLY A 67 5.77 10.49 -6.72
N SER A 68 6.41 9.31 -6.67
CA SER A 68 5.91 8.13 -7.36
C SER A 68 4.60 7.61 -6.76
N THR A 69 3.82 6.89 -7.57
CA THR A 69 2.72 6.07 -7.05
C THR A 69 3.30 4.87 -6.32
N VAL A 70 2.83 4.59 -5.11
CA VAL A 70 3.29 3.46 -4.30
C VAL A 70 2.13 2.55 -3.88
N ALA A 71 2.43 1.31 -3.51
CA ALA A 71 1.48 0.41 -2.87
C ALA A 71 1.88 0.14 -1.42
N VAL A 72 0.88 0.02 -0.54
CA VAL A 72 1.06 -0.31 0.88
C VAL A 72 -0.02 -1.30 1.28
N SER A 73 0.26 -2.22 2.20
CA SER A 73 -0.77 -3.12 2.73
C SER A 73 -1.11 -2.80 4.19
N THR A 74 -2.42 -2.77 4.49
CA THR A 74 -2.94 -2.73 5.86
C THR A 74 -3.31 -4.11 6.39
N TYR A 75 -3.24 -5.14 5.55
CA TYR A 75 -3.65 -6.53 5.86
C TYR A 75 -2.99 -7.07 7.13
N MET A 76 -1.67 -6.91 7.23
CA MET A 76 -0.91 -7.37 8.39
C MET A 76 -1.25 -6.61 9.67
N GLY A 77 -1.78 -5.39 9.56
CA GLY A 77 -2.22 -4.59 10.71
C GLY A 77 -3.70 -4.79 11.06
N SER A 78 -4.47 -5.50 10.25
CA SER A 78 -5.93 -5.68 10.42
C SER A 78 -6.35 -7.06 10.92
N GLU A 79 -5.62 -8.14 10.62
CA GLU A 79 -6.17 -9.52 10.71
C GLU A 79 -5.58 -10.48 11.75
N HIS A 80 -4.71 -10.05 12.68
CA HIS A 80 -4.24 -10.97 13.72
C HIS A 80 -4.60 -10.53 15.15
N ASP A 81 -5.56 -11.27 15.73
CA ASP A 81 -5.75 -11.56 17.16
C ASP A 81 -5.20 -10.52 18.13
N ASN A 82 -6.02 -9.53 18.52
CA ASN A 82 -5.82 -8.76 19.76
C ASN A 82 -4.41 -8.14 19.95
N ARG A 83 -3.68 -7.79 18.89
CA ARG A 83 -2.38 -7.11 19.04
C ARG A 83 -2.58 -5.60 19.03
N GLN A 84 -2.98 -5.05 20.18
CA GLN A 84 -3.02 -3.60 20.45
C GLN A 84 -1.73 -2.88 19.99
N ASN A 85 -0.58 -3.57 20.05
CA ASN A 85 0.74 -3.07 19.68
C ASN A 85 0.96 -2.88 18.17
N GLN A 86 0.19 -3.54 17.30
CA GLN A 86 0.35 -3.41 15.85
C GLN A 86 -0.22 -2.10 15.29
N LYS A 87 -1.11 -1.43 16.03
CA LYS A 87 -1.59 -0.09 15.69
C LYS A 87 -0.55 1.01 15.89
N GLU A 88 0.55 0.76 16.62
CA GLU A 88 1.55 1.80 16.89
C GLU A 88 2.63 1.90 15.81
N PHE A 89 3.07 0.78 15.22
CA PHE A 89 4.16 0.82 14.24
C PHE A 89 3.68 1.26 12.85
N PHE A 90 2.46 0.90 12.44
CA PHE A 90 1.94 1.26 11.11
C PHE A 90 1.89 2.78 10.90
N PRO A 91 1.30 3.59 11.79
CA PRO A 91 1.25 5.04 11.62
C PRO A 91 2.64 5.68 11.55
N LYS A 92 3.63 5.16 12.29
CA LYS A 92 5.00 5.68 12.25
C LYS A 92 5.65 5.48 10.89
N GLY A 93 5.63 4.25 10.37
CA GLY A 93 6.18 3.96 9.05
C GLY A 93 5.39 4.62 7.92
N TYR A 94 4.07 4.72 8.06
CA TYR A 94 3.22 5.43 7.12
C TYR A 94 3.58 6.92 7.03
N ASN A 95 3.74 7.59 8.17
CA ASN A 95 4.12 9.00 8.20
C ASN A 95 5.54 9.23 7.66
N GLU A 96 6.49 8.36 7.98
CA GLU A 96 7.85 8.43 7.43
C GLU A 96 7.85 8.21 5.91
N MET A 97 7.03 7.28 5.41
CA MET A 97 6.81 7.07 3.98
C MET A 97 6.29 8.33 3.29
N LEU A 98 5.27 8.98 3.87
CA LEU A 98 4.74 10.25 3.35
C LEU A 98 5.81 11.34 3.32
N HIS A 99 6.68 11.39 4.34
CA HIS A 99 7.74 12.39 4.43
C HIS A 99 8.86 12.15 3.41
N ARG A 100 9.29 10.91 3.22
CA ARG A 100 10.45 10.60 2.36
C ARG A 100 10.10 10.47 0.89
N ILE A 101 8.98 9.81 0.59
CA ILE A 101 8.58 9.48 -0.78
C ILE A 101 7.64 10.55 -1.33
N GLU A 102 6.87 11.22 -0.49
CA GLU A 102 5.91 12.25 -0.92
C GLU A 102 4.98 11.72 -2.05
N PRO A 103 4.34 10.55 -1.89
CA PRO A 103 3.69 9.85 -3.00
C PRO A 103 2.51 10.65 -3.57
N GLU A 104 2.42 10.77 -4.90
CA GLU A 104 1.29 11.41 -5.57
C GLU A 104 -0.01 10.61 -5.37
N LYS A 105 0.12 9.27 -5.34
CA LYS A 105 -1.00 8.34 -5.17
C LYS A 105 -0.55 7.09 -4.42
N MET A 106 -1.47 6.52 -3.66
CA MET A 106 -1.25 5.27 -2.94
C MET A 106 -2.31 4.24 -3.31
N ILE A 107 -1.83 3.01 -3.55
CA ILE A 107 -2.68 1.83 -3.64
C ILE A 107 -2.63 1.14 -2.27
N CYS A 108 -3.75 1.11 -1.56
CA CYS A 108 -3.86 0.40 -0.30
C CYS A 108 -4.38 -1.02 -0.55
N TYR A 109 -3.58 -2.03 -0.27
CA TYR A 109 -3.97 -3.43 -0.34
C TYR A 109 -4.58 -3.85 1.00
N ASN A 110 -5.89 -4.07 0.98
CA ASN A 110 -6.84 -4.13 2.10
C ASN A 110 -7.44 -2.78 2.53
N GLU A 111 -8.42 -2.81 3.45
CA GLU A 111 -9.13 -1.63 3.95
C GLU A 111 -8.17 -0.61 4.59
N PRO A 112 -8.17 0.66 4.15
CA PRO A 112 -7.35 1.71 4.74
C PRO A 112 -7.74 2.00 6.19
N PHE A 113 -6.76 2.27 7.06
CA PHE A 113 -7.08 2.76 8.40
C PHE A 113 -7.66 4.19 8.35
N PRO A 114 -8.57 4.55 9.29
CA PRO A 114 -9.17 5.89 9.34
C PRO A 114 -8.17 7.05 9.42
N GLU A 115 -6.97 6.81 9.94
CA GLU A 115 -5.91 7.79 10.15
C GLU A 115 -5.03 8.01 8.91
N MET A 116 -5.11 7.13 7.90
CA MET A 116 -4.33 7.28 6.66
C MET A 116 -4.76 8.56 5.92
N GLN A 117 -3.79 9.24 5.28
CA GLN A 117 -4.02 10.52 4.58
C GLN A 117 -3.37 10.49 3.19
N GLY A 118 -4.01 11.08 2.18
CA GLY A 118 -3.48 11.16 0.81
C GLY A 118 -4.51 10.74 -0.25
N ASP A 119 -4.08 10.66 -1.51
CA ASP A 119 -4.91 10.10 -2.60
C ASP A 119 -4.81 8.58 -2.58
N ILE A 120 -5.74 7.94 -1.87
CA ILE A 120 -5.74 6.49 -1.63
C ILE A 120 -6.84 5.84 -2.48
N ALA A 121 -6.41 4.92 -3.33
CA ALA A 121 -7.27 3.92 -3.94
C ALA A 121 -7.03 2.59 -3.22
N PHE A 122 -8.07 1.92 -2.70
CA PHE A 122 -7.88 0.64 -2.04
C PHE A 122 -8.40 -0.54 -2.85
N VAL A 123 -7.78 -1.69 -2.62
CA VAL A 123 -8.11 -2.99 -3.21
C VAL A 123 -8.51 -3.91 -2.06
N ASP A 124 -9.70 -4.50 -2.16
CA ASP A 124 -10.19 -5.46 -1.17
C ASP A 124 -9.36 -6.76 -1.25
N TYR A 125 -8.80 -7.20 -0.12
CA TYR A 125 -7.90 -8.35 -0.06
C TYR A 125 -8.58 -9.65 -0.49
N GLU A 126 -9.75 -9.95 0.07
CA GLU A 126 -10.45 -11.21 -0.22
C GLU A 126 -10.91 -11.24 -1.67
N LEU A 127 -11.49 -10.14 -2.17
CA LEU A 127 -11.98 -10.07 -3.55
C LEU A 127 -10.86 -10.03 -4.59
N SER A 128 -9.63 -9.68 -4.20
CA SER A 128 -8.45 -9.72 -5.08
C SER A 128 -7.64 -11.02 -4.96
N SER A 129 -8.08 -11.96 -4.14
CA SER A 129 -7.42 -13.25 -3.96
C SER A 129 -7.55 -14.15 -5.20
N TRP A 130 -6.68 -15.17 -5.26
CA TRP A 130 -6.67 -16.17 -6.32
C TRP A 130 -8.03 -16.89 -6.50
N LYS A 131 -8.86 -16.92 -5.44
CA LYS A 131 -10.21 -17.50 -5.47
C LYS A 131 -11.10 -16.85 -6.52
N HIS A 132 -10.91 -15.56 -6.77
CA HIS A 132 -11.72 -14.74 -7.68
C HIS A 132 -10.97 -14.36 -8.97
N MET A 133 -9.82 -14.96 -9.26
CA MET A 133 -8.96 -14.60 -10.41
C MET A 133 -9.68 -14.74 -11.77
N ASN A 134 -10.61 -15.69 -11.87
CA ASN A 134 -11.39 -15.95 -13.08
C ASN A 134 -12.71 -15.17 -13.12
N GLU A 135 -13.03 -14.42 -12.07
CA GLU A 135 -14.23 -13.59 -12.03
C GLU A 135 -14.02 -12.26 -12.78
N PRO A 136 -15.07 -11.67 -13.37
CA PRO A 136 -14.94 -10.39 -14.06
C PRO A 136 -14.45 -9.29 -13.10
N ILE A 137 -13.45 -8.50 -13.52
CA ILE A 137 -12.83 -7.44 -12.69
C ILE A 137 -13.85 -6.40 -12.14
N HIS A 138 -15.05 -6.31 -12.71
CA HIS A 138 -16.13 -5.45 -12.20
C HIS A 138 -16.52 -5.74 -10.73
N THR A 139 -16.14 -6.90 -10.18
CA THR A 139 -16.36 -7.25 -8.76
C THR A 139 -15.32 -6.64 -7.83
N ILE A 140 -14.12 -6.29 -8.32
CA ILE A 140 -13.04 -5.68 -7.51
C ILE A 140 -13.28 -4.17 -7.43
N GLN A 141 -13.97 -3.73 -6.38
CA GLN A 141 -14.26 -2.31 -6.17
C GLN A 141 -13.01 -1.55 -5.75
N ILE A 142 -12.34 -0.89 -6.70
CA ILE A 142 -11.42 0.20 -6.37
C ILE A 142 -12.27 1.39 -5.89
N ARG A 143 -12.43 1.52 -4.57
CA ARG A 143 -13.08 2.69 -3.99
C ARG A 143 -12.03 3.77 -3.76
N LYS A 144 -12.25 4.95 -4.33
CA LYS A 144 -11.48 6.15 -3.99
C LYS A 144 -12.01 6.72 -2.69
N ILE A 145 -11.14 6.89 -1.69
CA ILE A 145 -11.45 7.68 -0.51
C ILE A 145 -10.71 9.01 -0.64
N HIS A 146 -11.45 10.10 -0.80
CA HIS A 146 -10.87 11.44 -0.78
C HIS A 146 -10.85 11.95 0.66
N LEU A 147 -9.79 11.65 1.42
CA LEU A 147 -9.64 12.12 2.79
C LEU A 147 -9.14 13.57 2.77
N ARG A 148 -10.06 14.53 2.99
CA ARG A 148 -9.72 15.96 3.05
C ARG A 148 -8.78 16.24 4.24
N ARG A 149 -7.79 17.13 4.01
CA ARG A 149 -7.01 17.80 5.07
C ARG A 149 -7.97 18.40 6.11
N ARG A 150 -7.70 18.18 7.41
CA ARG A 150 -8.48 18.80 8.50
C ARG A 150 -8.45 20.32 8.34
N THR A 151 -9.62 20.95 8.18
CA THR A 151 -9.77 22.38 8.43
C THR A 151 -9.88 22.62 9.95
N PRO A 152 -9.49 23.81 10.47
CA PRO A 152 -9.43 24.07 11.92
C PRO A 152 -10.78 24.05 12.65
N SER A 153 -11.91 23.88 11.97
CA SER A 153 -13.26 24.16 12.51
C SER A 153 -14.08 22.95 12.98
N GLY A 154 -13.44 21.79 13.23
CA GLY A 154 -14.01 20.74 14.10
C GLY A 154 -15.31 20.03 13.67
N ARG A 155 -15.88 20.30 12.49
CA ARG A 155 -17.07 19.57 12.00
C ARG A 155 -16.68 18.35 11.18
N LYS A 156 -16.84 17.16 11.76
CA LYS A 156 -16.85 15.88 11.03
C LYS A 156 -18.16 15.78 10.26
N GLN A 157 -18.09 15.72 8.93
CA GLN A 157 -19.25 15.41 8.09
C GLN A 157 -18.85 14.26 7.16
N SER A 158 -19.31 13.04 7.46
CA SER A 158 -19.08 11.87 6.61
C SER A 158 -20.09 11.88 5.47
N HIS A 159 -19.66 12.26 4.27
CA HIS A 159 -20.44 12.02 3.06
C HIS A 159 -19.91 10.78 2.37
N TYR A 160 -20.64 9.67 2.49
CA TYR A 160 -20.44 8.46 1.70
C TYR A 160 -20.97 8.71 0.28
N GLN A 161 -20.08 8.93 -0.69
CA GLN A 161 -20.47 9.02 -2.09
C GLN A 161 -20.38 7.62 -2.72
N LYS A 162 -21.54 6.99 -2.87
CA LYS A 162 -21.70 5.70 -3.57
C LYS A 162 -21.61 5.92 -5.09
N ARG A 163 -20.93 4.97 -5.74
CA ARG A 163 -20.89 4.64 -7.18
C ARG A 163 -19.84 5.37 -8.03
N ILE A 164 -18.84 4.60 -8.44
CA ILE A 164 -18.21 4.76 -9.76
C ILE A 164 -18.18 3.37 -10.38
N TYR A 165 -19.03 3.15 -11.39
CA TYR A 165 -18.88 2.05 -12.34
C TYR A 165 -17.78 2.45 -13.31
N CYS A 166 -16.75 1.62 -13.47
CA CYS A 166 -15.81 1.79 -14.56
C CYS A 166 -16.54 1.39 -15.86
N LYS A 167 -16.78 2.37 -16.75
CA LYS A 167 -17.00 2.10 -18.18
C LYS A 167 -15.66 1.80 -18.84
#